data_AF-A0A838UW04-F1
#
_entry.id   AF-A0A838UW04-F1
#
_cell.length_a   1.000
_cell.length_b   1.000
_cell.length_c   1.000
_cell.angle_alpha   90.00
_cell.angle_beta   90.00
_cell.angle_gamma   90.00
#
_symmetry.space_group_name_H-M   'P 1'
#
loop_
_entity.id
_entity.type
_entity.pdbx_description
1 polymer ?
#
loop_
_entity_poly.entity_id
_entity_poly.type
_entity_poly.pdbx_seq_one_letter_code
_entity_poly.pdbx_strand_id
1 'polypeptide(L)'
;SNASLLAAAVRAAGGEPLVLPSARDTVADIRARFTEAAGADLILTSGGVSVGDFDLVRDVLAALGQVDFWRVNVRPGKPLAFGRIDGTPLVGLPGNPVSSAVTFELFARPLLRQMLGCAALYRPQIPVRLAADASRGDRRHYARVRLTFTETGTLAHVTGDQGSHRLTSLAGADALAVIPEGTGILPVGAVVTALLLHD
;
A
#
# COMPACT_ATOMS: atom_id res chain seq x y z
N SER A 1 -3.25 -10.96 -9.71
CA SER A 1 -2.06 -10.07 -9.74
C SER A 1 -1.64 -9.64 -8.33
N ASN A 2 -2.54 -9.07 -7.53
CA ASN A 2 -2.19 -8.59 -6.18
C ASN A 2 -1.70 -9.68 -5.22
N ALA A 3 -2.27 -10.89 -5.26
CA ALA A 3 -1.84 -11.99 -4.39
C ALA A 3 -0.33 -12.27 -4.50
N SER A 4 0.20 -12.40 -5.73
CA SER A 4 1.63 -12.62 -5.96
C SER A 4 2.49 -11.42 -5.54
N LEU A 5 2.02 -10.20 -5.83
CA LEU A 5 2.69 -8.95 -5.45
C LEU A 5 2.82 -8.82 -3.93
N LEU A 6 1.70 -9.02 -3.21
CA LEU A 6 1.65 -8.91 -1.76
C LEU A 6 2.38 -10.05 -1.08
N ALA A 7 2.32 -11.28 -1.61
CA ALA A 7 3.12 -12.39 -1.10
C ALA A 7 4.63 -12.09 -1.19
N ALA A 8 5.09 -11.50 -2.31
CA ALA A 8 6.48 -11.06 -2.44
C ALA A 8 6.82 -9.95 -1.43
N ALA A 9 5.93 -8.97 -1.25
CA ALA A 9 6.12 -7.87 -0.31
C ALA A 9 6.16 -8.33 1.16
N VAL A 10 5.31 -9.30 1.54
CA VAL A 10 5.32 -9.94 2.86
C VAL A 10 6.64 -10.65 3.12
N ARG A 11 7.13 -11.45 2.15
CA ARG A 11 8.46 -12.09 2.25
C ARG A 11 9.58 -11.08 2.41
N ALA A 12 9.56 -10.02 1.60
CA ALA A 12 10.57 -8.95 1.69
C ALA A 12 10.53 -8.21 3.03
N ALA A 13 9.38 -8.15 3.70
CA ALA A 13 9.23 -7.58 5.03
C ALA A 13 9.60 -8.56 6.16
N GLY A 14 9.88 -9.83 5.84
CA GLY A 14 10.29 -10.88 6.79
C GLY A 14 9.18 -11.83 7.24
N GLY A 15 7.98 -11.75 6.65
CA GLY A 15 6.87 -12.64 6.97
C GLY A 15 6.77 -13.86 6.03
N GLU A 16 5.95 -14.83 6.43
CA GLU A 16 5.70 -16.05 5.66
C GLU A 16 4.27 -16.02 5.06
N PRO A 17 4.11 -15.76 3.75
CA PRO A 17 2.78 -15.62 3.17
C PRO A 17 2.12 -16.99 2.94
N LEU A 18 0.96 -17.19 3.57
CA LEU A 18 -0.02 -18.19 3.16
C LEU A 18 -0.96 -17.58 2.11
N VAL A 19 -0.80 -17.97 0.84
CA VAL A 19 -1.63 -17.45 -0.25
C VAL A 19 -2.85 -18.33 -0.45
N LEU A 20 -4.02 -17.81 -0.07
CA LEU A 20 -5.31 -18.45 -0.31
C LEU A 20 -5.87 -18.09 -1.71
N PRO A 21 -6.76 -18.93 -2.28
CA PRO A 21 -7.46 -18.60 -3.53
C PRO A 21 -8.29 -17.33 -3.39
N SER A 22 -8.51 -16.62 -4.50
CA SER A 22 -9.45 -15.49 -4.52
C SER A 22 -10.85 -15.96 -4.14
N ALA A 23 -11.49 -15.25 -3.21
CA ALA A 23 -12.91 -15.44 -2.95
C ALA A 23 -13.73 -14.99 -4.17
N ARG A 24 -14.80 -15.72 -4.46
CA ARG A 24 -15.92 -15.28 -5.27
C ARG A 24 -16.74 -14.26 -4.47
N ASP A 25 -17.49 -13.43 -5.18
CA ASP A 25 -18.33 -12.37 -4.61
C ASP A 25 -19.63 -12.94 -3.99
N THR A 26 -19.48 -13.85 -3.03
CA THR A 26 -20.58 -14.46 -2.27
C THR A 26 -20.22 -14.53 -0.79
N VAL A 27 -21.20 -14.30 0.10
CA VAL A 27 -21.00 -14.35 1.56
C VAL A 27 -20.34 -15.66 1.99
N ALA A 28 -20.81 -16.79 1.45
CA ALA A 28 -20.33 -18.11 1.81
C ALA A 28 -18.85 -18.30 1.46
N ASP A 29 -18.43 -17.91 0.25
CA ASP A 29 -17.05 -18.11 -0.19
C ASP A 29 -16.08 -17.14 0.51
N ILE A 30 -16.50 -15.90 0.77
CA ILE A 30 -15.71 -14.94 1.55
C ILE A 30 -15.51 -15.46 2.97
N ARG A 31 -16.58 -15.93 3.64
CA ARG A 31 -16.48 -16.53 4.98
C ARG A 31 -15.56 -17.74 4.99
N ALA A 32 -15.68 -18.63 4.00
CA ALA A 32 -14.82 -19.80 3.88
C ALA A 32 -13.32 -19.42 3.81
N ARG A 33 -12.96 -18.37 3.04
CA ARG A 33 -11.57 -17.88 3.00
C ARG A 33 -11.09 -17.35 4.35
N PHE A 34 -11.93 -16.69 5.14
CA PHE A 34 -11.55 -16.27 6.50
C PHE A 34 -11.40 -17.45 7.46
N THR A 35 -12.26 -18.46 7.35
CA THR A 35 -12.09 -19.71 8.12
C THR A 35 -10.79 -20.43 7.74
N GLU A 36 -10.44 -20.48 6.46
CA GLU A 36 -9.17 -21.06 5.99
C GLU A 36 -7.93 -20.26 6.43
N ALA A 37 -8.09 -18.96 6.68
CA ALA A 37 -7.03 -18.10 7.22
C ALA A 37 -6.84 -18.26 8.74
N ALA A 38 -7.63 -19.09 9.41
CA ALA A 38 -7.50 -19.35 10.83
C ALA A 38 -6.09 -19.86 11.17
N GLY A 39 -5.50 -19.33 12.24
CA GLY A 39 -4.14 -19.64 12.68
C GLY A 39 -3.05 -18.76 12.05
N ALA A 40 -3.39 -17.88 11.11
CA ALA A 40 -2.46 -16.83 10.67
C ALA A 40 -2.31 -15.75 11.76
N ASP A 41 -1.10 -15.18 11.86
CA ASP A 41 -0.82 -14.05 12.77
C ASP A 41 -1.36 -12.71 12.25
N LEU A 42 -1.49 -12.58 10.92
CA LEU A 42 -1.97 -11.38 10.22
C LEU A 42 -2.75 -11.80 8.98
N ILE A 43 -3.95 -11.25 8.83
CA ILE A 43 -4.77 -11.43 7.63
C ILE A 43 -4.60 -10.19 6.74
N LEU A 44 -4.18 -10.42 5.50
CA LEU A 44 -4.05 -9.37 4.48
C LEU A 44 -5.05 -9.63 3.35
N THR A 45 -5.95 -8.68 3.10
CA THR A 45 -6.88 -8.77 1.97
C THR A 45 -6.57 -7.70 0.94
N SER A 46 -6.96 -7.93 -0.33
CA SER A 46 -6.88 -6.92 -1.38
C SER A 46 -8.15 -6.94 -2.22
N GLY A 47 -8.78 -5.80 -2.42
CA GLY A 47 -10.12 -5.72 -3.03
C GLY A 47 -11.22 -5.70 -1.97
N GLY A 48 -12.45 -5.38 -2.38
CA GLY A 48 -13.61 -5.37 -1.47
C GLY A 48 -13.67 -4.22 -0.44
N VAL A 49 -12.70 -3.29 -0.42
CA VAL A 49 -12.65 -2.15 0.52
C VAL A 49 -13.08 -0.81 -0.10
N SER A 50 -13.49 -0.77 -1.37
CA SER A 50 -13.86 0.46 -2.07
C SER A 50 -15.34 0.80 -1.93
N VAL A 51 -15.65 2.09 -2.05
CA VAL A 51 -17.01 2.64 -2.07
C VAL A 51 -17.62 2.46 -3.46
N GLY A 52 -18.59 1.57 -3.59
CA GLY A 52 -19.35 1.35 -4.82
C GLY A 52 -19.83 -0.09 -5.00
N ASP A 53 -18.95 -1.08 -4.77
CA ASP A 53 -19.19 -2.44 -5.27
C ASP A 53 -19.31 -3.55 -4.20
N PHE A 54 -19.00 -3.30 -2.91
CA PHE A 54 -18.91 -4.42 -1.94
C PHE A 54 -19.43 -4.11 -0.53
N ASP A 55 -20.75 -3.85 -0.41
CA ASP A 55 -21.45 -4.02 0.88
C ASP A 55 -21.20 -5.44 1.44
N LEU A 56 -21.14 -6.44 0.56
CA LEU A 56 -20.92 -7.84 0.92
C LEU A 56 -19.64 -8.10 1.75
N VAL A 57 -18.49 -7.58 1.33
CA VAL A 57 -17.21 -7.80 2.06
C VAL A 57 -17.23 -7.04 3.39
N ARG A 58 -17.78 -5.82 3.40
CA ARG A 58 -17.93 -5.03 4.61
C ARG A 58 -18.82 -5.74 5.63
N ASP A 59 -19.95 -6.25 5.17
CA ASP A 59 -20.95 -6.94 6.01
C ASP A 59 -20.40 -8.27 6.54
N VAL A 60 -19.65 -9.02 5.73
CA VAL A 60 -18.95 -10.23 6.19
C VAL A 60 -17.90 -9.89 7.23
N LEU A 61 -17.05 -8.88 6.99
CA LEU A 61 -16.02 -8.46 7.93
C LEU A 61 -16.63 -7.97 9.25
N ALA A 62 -17.71 -7.19 9.20
CA ALA A 62 -18.44 -6.74 10.39
C ALA A 62 -19.10 -7.88 11.17
N ALA A 63 -19.50 -8.97 10.48
CA ALA A 63 -20.07 -10.15 11.12
C ALA A 63 -19.02 -11.10 11.71
N LEU A 64 -17.79 -11.08 11.19
CA LEU A 64 -16.68 -11.93 11.61
C LEU A 64 -15.76 -11.26 12.63
N GLY A 65 -15.87 -9.94 12.85
CA GLY A 65 -15.04 -9.25 13.82
C GLY A 65 -15.23 -7.74 13.85
N GLN A 66 -14.20 -7.06 14.33
CA GLN A 66 -14.19 -5.60 14.53
C GLN A 66 -13.28 -4.98 13.48
N VAL A 67 -13.87 -4.45 12.40
CA VAL A 67 -13.12 -3.88 11.28
C VAL A 67 -13.60 -2.47 10.97
N ASP A 68 -12.67 -1.52 11.05
CA ASP A 68 -12.87 -0.13 10.69
C ASP A 68 -12.50 0.11 9.22
N PHE A 69 -13.33 0.89 8.54
CA PHE A 69 -13.14 1.26 7.14
C PHE A 69 -12.75 2.72 7.04
N TRP A 70 -11.49 2.97 6.69
CA TRP A 70 -10.88 4.28 6.64
C TRP A 70 -10.83 4.83 5.21
N ARG A 71 -10.92 6.16 5.11
CA ARG A 71 -10.56 6.92 3.92
C ARG A 71 -9.31 7.74 4.24
N VAL A 72 -8.14 7.18 3.96
CA VAL A 72 -6.86 7.82 4.25
C VAL A 72 -6.53 8.89 3.21
N ASN A 73 -5.87 9.97 3.65
CA ASN A 73 -5.54 11.14 2.81
C ASN A 73 -4.31 10.89 1.91
N VAL A 74 -4.33 9.79 1.15
CA VAL A 74 -3.20 9.36 0.31
C VAL A 74 -3.65 9.07 -1.12
N ARG A 75 -2.70 9.22 -2.03
CA ARG A 75 -2.82 8.89 -3.45
C ARG A 75 -1.55 8.14 -3.87
N PRO A 76 -1.66 6.97 -4.52
CA PRO A 76 -2.86 6.12 -4.60
C PRO A 76 -3.19 5.47 -3.24
N GLY A 77 -4.38 4.86 -3.13
CA GLY A 77 -4.73 4.05 -1.95
C GLY A 77 -5.64 4.68 -0.90
N LYS A 78 -6.66 5.44 -1.32
CA LYS A 78 -7.64 6.09 -0.42
C LYS A 78 -8.37 5.12 0.54
N PRO A 79 -8.96 4.00 0.11
CA PRO A 79 -9.65 3.10 1.03
C PRO A 79 -8.66 2.17 1.75
N LEU A 80 -8.88 1.95 3.05
CA LEU A 80 -8.13 1.00 3.86
C LEU A 80 -9.09 0.37 4.88
N ALA A 81 -9.03 -0.94 5.08
CA ALA A 81 -9.68 -1.58 6.22
C ALA A 81 -8.63 -1.99 7.26
N PHE A 82 -8.94 -1.80 8.54
CA PHE A 82 -8.06 -2.21 9.63
C PHE A 82 -8.89 -2.72 10.80
N GLY A 83 -8.46 -3.80 11.43
CA GLY A 83 -9.22 -4.36 12.54
C GLY A 83 -8.74 -5.74 12.95
N ARG A 84 -9.68 -6.55 13.45
CA ARG A 84 -9.44 -7.92 13.86
C ARG A 84 -10.59 -8.84 13.47
N ILE A 85 -10.27 -10.05 13.04
CA ILE A 85 -11.21 -11.16 12.84
C ILE A 85 -10.81 -12.26 13.81
N ASP A 86 -11.73 -12.68 14.69
CA ASP A 86 -11.47 -13.69 15.73
C ASP A 86 -10.18 -13.43 16.54
N GLY A 87 -9.86 -12.16 16.79
CA GLY A 87 -8.66 -11.71 17.51
C GLY A 87 -7.41 -11.50 16.63
N THR A 88 -7.37 -12.09 15.43
CA THR A 88 -6.27 -11.93 14.47
C THR A 88 -6.33 -10.56 13.78
N PRO A 89 -5.25 -9.75 13.80
CA PRO A 89 -5.15 -8.51 13.05
C PRO A 89 -5.48 -8.66 11.57
N LEU A 90 -6.19 -7.69 11.01
CA LEU A 90 -6.55 -7.62 9.60
C LEU A 90 -6.17 -6.27 9.01
N VAL A 91 -5.55 -6.31 7.82
CA VAL A 91 -5.35 -5.14 6.95
C VAL A 91 -6.00 -5.42 5.60
N GLY A 92 -7.00 -4.63 5.23
CA GLY A 92 -7.64 -4.70 3.93
C GLY A 92 -7.15 -3.60 2.99
N LEU A 93 -6.47 -4.00 1.94
CA LEU A 93 -5.87 -3.11 0.94
C LEU A 93 -6.81 -2.88 -0.26
N PRO A 94 -6.68 -1.76 -0.97
CA PRO A 94 -7.39 -1.53 -2.23
C PRO A 94 -7.19 -2.67 -3.23
N GLY A 95 -8.16 -2.90 -4.12
CA GLY A 95 -8.05 -3.93 -5.17
C GLY A 95 -7.15 -3.53 -6.35
N ASN A 96 -6.84 -2.26 -6.46
CA ASN A 96 -5.99 -1.75 -7.52
C ASN A 96 -4.50 -1.98 -7.19
N PRO A 97 -3.68 -2.62 -8.06
CA PRO A 97 -2.36 -3.12 -7.69
C PRO A 97 -1.36 -2.07 -7.17
N VAL A 98 -1.28 -0.89 -7.80
CA VAL A 98 -0.38 0.16 -7.30
C VAL A 98 -0.87 0.70 -5.98
N SER A 99 -2.20 0.81 -5.83
CA SER A 99 -2.80 1.24 -4.57
C SER A 99 -2.53 0.22 -3.46
N SER A 100 -2.61 -1.09 -3.74
CA SER A 100 -2.27 -2.15 -2.79
C SER A 100 -0.80 -2.11 -2.40
N ALA A 101 0.12 -1.95 -3.36
CA ALA A 101 1.56 -1.90 -3.07
C ALA A 101 1.93 -0.69 -2.20
N VAL A 102 1.45 0.50 -2.56
CA VAL A 102 1.71 1.72 -1.79
C VAL A 102 1.11 1.61 -0.39
N THR A 103 -0.14 1.16 -0.26
CA THR A 103 -0.76 1.00 1.07
C THR A 103 -0.15 -0.13 1.89
N PHE A 104 0.39 -1.17 1.25
CA PHE A 104 1.19 -2.18 1.94
C PHE A 104 2.43 -1.55 2.59
N GLU A 105 3.24 -0.79 1.82
CA GLU A 105 4.45 -0.14 2.34
C GLU A 105 4.14 0.85 3.46
N LEU A 106 3.01 1.56 3.38
CA LEU A 106 2.62 2.58 4.37
C LEU A 106 1.99 2.01 5.64
N PHE A 107 1.23 0.91 5.55
CA PHE A 107 0.38 0.43 6.65
C PHE A 107 0.63 -1.03 7.03
N ALA A 108 0.69 -1.95 6.06
CA ALA A 108 0.85 -3.38 6.36
C ALA A 108 2.29 -3.74 6.74
N ARG A 109 3.29 -3.17 6.05
CA ARG A 109 4.71 -3.39 6.35
C ARG A 109 5.08 -2.98 7.78
N PRO A 110 4.80 -1.75 8.26
CA PRO A 110 5.17 -1.39 9.63
C PRO A 110 4.48 -2.26 10.68
N LEU A 111 3.21 -2.65 10.45
CA LEU A 111 2.52 -3.61 11.32
C LEU A 111 3.24 -4.96 11.38
N LEU A 112 3.54 -5.55 10.22
CA LEU A 112 4.24 -6.83 10.13
C LEU A 112 5.62 -6.77 10.79
N ARG A 113 6.38 -5.71 10.54
CA ARG A 113 7.71 -5.49 11.14
C ARG A 113 7.62 -5.35 12.66
N GLN A 114 6.58 -4.67 13.16
CA GLN A 114 6.34 -4.52 14.59
C GLN A 114 6.01 -5.87 15.24
N MET A 115 5.18 -6.69 14.59
CA MET A 115 4.86 -8.05 15.06
C MET A 115 6.10 -8.95 15.11
N LEU A 116 7.04 -8.76 14.18
CA LEU A 116 8.34 -9.44 14.17
C LEU A 116 9.35 -8.86 15.18
N GLY A 117 8.98 -7.88 16.00
CA GLY A 117 9.87 -7.26 17.00
C GLY A 117 11.00 -6.42 16.38
N CYS A 118 10.87 -5.99 15.12
CA CYS A 118 11.90 -5.20 14.46
C CYS A 118 11.89 -3.75 14.97
N ALA A 119 13.07 -3.15 15.17
CA ALA A 119 13.17 -1.72 15.50
C ALA A 119 12.87 -0.82 14.27
N ALA A 120 13.34 -1.23 13.09
CA ALA A 120 13.09 -0.52 11.83
C ALA A 120 11.77 -0.98 11.20
N LEU A 121 10.70 -0.23 11.48
CA LEU A 121 9.33 -0.51 11.03
C LEU A 121 9.04 -0.01 9.61
N TYR A 122 9.51 1.19 9.29
CA TYR A 122 9.30 1.85 8.02
C TYR A 122 10.51 1.67 7.09
N ARG A 123 10.31 1.96 5.81
CA ARG A 123 11.42 2.09 4.86
C ARG A 123 12.31 3.28 5.20
N PRO A 124 13.62 3.23 4.89
CA PRO A 124 14.47 4.41 4.94
C PRO A 124 13.89 5.57 4.13
N GLN A 125 14.04 6.77 4.67
CA GLN A 125 13.55 8.00 4.04
C GLN A 125 14.72 8.93 3.79
N ILE A 126 14.82 9.44 2.55
CA ILE A 126 15.89 10.36 2.16
C ILE A 126 15.32 11.62 1.52
N PRO A 127 15.99 12.78 1.62
CA PRO A 127 15.66 13.95 0.82
C PRO A 127 16.07 13.72 -0.64
N VAL A 128 15.20 14.08 -1.57
CA VAL A 128 15.45 14.03 -3.02
C VAL A 128 14.98 15.31 -3.68
N ARG A 129 15.60 15.69 -4.80
CA ARG A 129 15.16 16.82 -5.63
C ARG A 129 14.31 16.30 -6.78
N LEU A 130 13.17 16.93 -7.02
CA LEU A 130 12.33 16.59 -8.17
C LEU A 130 13.04 16.93 -9.49
N ALA A 131 13.08 15.98 -10.43
CA ALA A 131 13.68 16.20 -11.76
C ALA A 131 12.74 16.92 -12.73
N ALA A 132 11.48 17.12 -12.36
CA ALA A 132 10.47 17.85 -13.11
C ALA A 132 9.44 18.45 -12.15
N ASP A 133 8.64 19.39 -12.66
CA ASP A 133 7.49 19.94 -11.94
C ASP A 133 6.53 18.84 -11.50
N ALA A 134 5.99 18.96 -10.29
CA ALA A 134 5.03 18.01 -9.73
C ALA A 134 3.77 18.72 -9.25
N SER A 135 2.62 18.37 -9.82
CA SER A 135 1.32 18.90 -9.38
C SER A 135 0.96 18.38 -8.00
N ARG A 136 0.61 19.30 -7.10
CA ARG A 136 -0.06 18.97 -5.84
C ARG A 136 -1.55 18.70 -6.11
N GLY A 137 -2.17 17.96 -5.22
CA GLY A 137 -3.58 17.61 -5.32
C GLY A 137 -4.28 17.59 -3.97
N ASP A 138 -5.51 17.09 -3.96
CA ASP A 138 -6.35 16.94 -2.76
C ASP A 138 -5.74 16.05 -1.68
N ARG A 139 -4.87 15.11 -2.08
CA ARG A 139 -4.28 14.07 -1.24
C ARG A 139 -2.78 14.02 -1.41
N ARG A 140 -2.10 13.58 -0.35
CA ARG A 140 -0.66 13.32 -0.37
C ARG A 140 -0.33 12.27 -1.42
N HIS A 141 0.49 12.64 -2.39
CA HIS A 141 0.81 11.77 -3.51
C HIS A 141 2.15 11.07 -3.25
N TYR A 142 2.08 9.75 -3.15
CA TYR A 142 3.24 8.85 -3.15
C TYR A 142 3.56 8.50 -4.60
N ALA A 143 4.27 9.42 -5.25
CA ALA A 143 4.68 9.27 -6.65
C ALA A 143 5.81 8.26 -6.76
N ARG A 144 5.68 7.31 -7.69
CA ARG A 144 6.72 6.33 -7.96
C ARG A 144 7.83 7.01 -8.74
N VAL A 145 9.06 6.89 -8.26
CA VAL A 145 10.22 7.56 -8.85
C VAL A 145 11.40 6.61 -9.02
N ARG A 146 12.18 6.86 -10.07
CA ARG A 146 13.57 6.40 -10.22
C ARG A 146 14.51 7.42 -9.61
N LEU A 147 15.54 6.94 -8.93
CA LEU A 147 16.54 7.79 -8.31
C LEU A 147 17.81 7.81 -9.16
N THR A 148 18.39 9.00 -9.30
CA THR A 148 19.73 9.18 -9.87
C THR A 148 20.59 9.90 -8.84
N PHE A 149 21.66 9.23 -8.41
CA PHE A 149 22.60 9.79 -7.45
C PHE A 149 23.64 10.62 -8.20
N THR A 150 23.77 11.90 -7.82
CA THR A 150 24.72 12.84 -8.43
C THR A 150 25.60 13.48 -7.35
N GLU A 151 26.68 14.14 -7.75
CA GLU A 151 27.55 14.90 -6.85
C GLU A 151 26.79 16.01 -6.08
N THR A 152 25.69 16.51 -6.65
CA THR A 152 24.87 17.60 -6.07
C THR A 152 23.67 17.09 -5.26
N GLY A 153 23.54 15.77 -5.11
CA GLY A 153 22.46 15.09 -4.40
C GLY A 153 21.64 14.15 -5.29
N THR A 154 20.56 13.61 -4.73
CA THR A 154 19.71 12.62 -5.40
C THR A 154 18.57 13.29 -6.17
N LEU A 155 18.46 12.99 -7.46
CA LEU A 155 17.35 13.40 -8.32
C LEU A 155 16.28 12.31 -8.39
N ALA A 156 15.01 12.72 -8.38
CA ALA A 156 13.85 11.83 -8.47
C ALA A 156 13.09 12.05 -9.79
N HIS A 157 13.05 11.01 -10.61
CA HIS A 157 12.37 10.97 -11.91
C HIS A 157 11.08 10.17 -11.81
N VAL A 158 9.92 10.79 -12.03
CA VAL A 158 8.63 10.11 -11.98
C VAL A 158 8.55 8.99 -13.03
N THR A 159 8.07 7.82 -12.63
CA THR A 159 7.95 6.65 -13.50
C THR A 159 6.73 6.76 -14.43
N GLY A 160 6.85 7.52 -15.53
CA GLY A 160 5.80 7.61 -16.56
C GLY A 160 4.41 7.91 -15.98
N ASP A 161 3.38 7.23 -16.51
CA ASP A 161 1.98 7.39 -16.06
C ASP A 161 1.78 6.94 -14.60
N GLN A 162 1.39 7.89 -13.75
CA GLN A 162 1.17 7.68 -12.33
C GLN A 162 -0.24 7.16 -11.98
N GLY A 163 -1.04 6.76 -12.97
CA GLY A 163 -2.32 6.09 -12.77
C GLY A 163 -2.21 4.84 -11.89
N SER A 164 -3.17 4.65 -10.99
CA SER A 164 -3.14 3.54 -10.03
C SER A 164 -3.24 2.17 -10.71
N HIS A 165 -3.92 2.07 -11.84
CA HIS A 165 -4.04 0.83 -12.63
C HIS A 165 -2.74 0.45 -13.38
N ARG A 166 -1.73 1.32 -13.42
CA ARG A 166 -0.50 1.11 -14.19
C ARG A 166 0.57 0.40 -13.35
N LEU A 167 0.54 -0.93 -13.35
CA LEU A 167 1.55 -1.72 -12.63
C LEU A 167 2.99 -1.43 -13.10
N THR A 168 3.19 -1.08 -14.38
CA THR A 168 4.49 -0.68 -14.94
C THR A 168 5.11 0.53 -14.25
N SER A 169 4.32 1.38 -13.59
CA SER A 169 4.84 2.50 -12.80
C SER A 169 5.56 2.06 -11.52
N LEU A 170 5.27 0.85 -11.01
CA LEU A 170 6.05 0.23 -9.94
C LEU A 170 7.30 -0.46 -10.48
N ALA A 171 7.26 -0.93 -11.73
CA ALA A 171 8.36 -1.62 -12.36
C ALA A 171 9.55 -0.66 -12.57
N GLY A 172 10.59 -0.86 -11.77
CA GLY A 172 11.76 0.00 -11.73
C GLY A 172 11.51 1.34 -11.05
N ALA A 173 10.64 1.40 -10.05
CA ALA A 173 10.62 2.51 -9.11
C ALA A 173 11.55 2.18 -7.94
N ASP A 174 12.52 3.06 -7.66
CA ASP A 174 13.46 2.90 -6.55
C ASP A 174 12.87 3.44 -5.24
N ALA A 175 11.93 4.38 -5.34
CA ALA A 175 11.33 5.05 -4.20
C ALA A 175 9.91 5.58 -4.45
N LEU A 176 9.24 5.96 -3.36
CA LEU A 176 8.01 6.75 -3.37
C LEU A 176 8.32 8.18 -2.91
N ALA A 177 8.35 9.13 -3.85
CA ALA A 177 8.47 10.55 -3.54
C ALA A 177 7.14 11.06 -2.94
N VAL A 178 7.23 11.74 -1.79
CA VAL A 178 6.10 12.26 -1.03
C VAL A 178 5.82 13.69 -1.46
N ILE A 179 4.85 13.84 -2.35
CA ILE A 179 4.34 15.16 -2.76
C ILE A 179 3.20 15.52 -1.80
N PRO A 180 3.32 16.62 -1.02
CA PRO A 180 2.29 17.06 -0.11
C PRO A 180 1.00 17.43 -0.86
N GLU A 181 -0.12 17.22 -0.17
CA GLU A 181 -1.42 17.76 -0.53
C GLU A 181 -1.39 19.31 -0.59
N GLY A 182 -2.23 19.90 -1.43
CA GLY A 182 -2.35 21.34 -1.59
C GLY A 182 -2.66 21.75 -3.03
N THR A 183 -2.68 23.06 -3.27
CA THR A 183 -2.91 23.64 -4.59
C THR A 183 -1.60 24.02 -5.26
N GLY A 184 -1.54 24.00 -6.59
CA GLY A 184 -0.38 24.46 -7.37
C GLY A 184 0.68 23.37 -7.62
N ILE A 185 1.86 23.81 -8.04
CA ILE A 185 2.96 22.97 -8.53
C ILE A 185 4.14 23.09 -7.56
N LEU A 186 4.83 21.97 -7.30
CA LEU A 186 6.19 21.99 -6.81
C LEU A 186 7.13 22.11 -8.00
N PRO A 187 7.98 23.14 -8.06
CA PRO A 187 8.87 23.32 -9.20
C PRO A 187 9.96 22.25 -9.22
N VAL A 188 10.53 22.03 -10.40
CA VAL A 188 11.79 21.29 -10.58
C VAL A 188 12.84 21.75 -9.56
N GLY A 189 13.60 20.80 -9.01
CA GLY A 189 14.63 21.04 -8.00
C GLY A 189 14.09 21.17 -6.56
N ALA A 190 12.77 21.26 -6.36
CA ALA A 190 12.17 21.24 -5.03
C ALA A 190 12.56 19.95 -4.28
N VAL A 191 12.88 20.10 -3.00
CA VAL A 191 13.28 18.98 -2.13
C VAL A 191 12.05 18.37 -1.49
N VAL A 192 11.89 17.06 -1.64
CA VAL A 192 10.84 16.26 -1.01
C VAL A 192 11.44 15.02 -0.34
N THR A 193 10.70 14.39 0.56
CA THR A 193 11.07 13.10 1.13
C THR A 193 10.75 11.98 0.15
N ALA A 194 11.62 10.97 0.05
CA ALA A 194 11.35 9.74 -0.68
C ALA A 194 11.53 8.52 0.22
N LEU A 195 10.56 7.60 0.19
CA LEU A 195 10.63 6.30 0.87
C LEU A 195 11.30 5.30 -0.08
N LEU A 196 12.45 4.75 0.28
CA LEU A 196 13.16 3.77 -0.56
C LEU A 196 12.41 2.43 -0.60
N LEU A 197 12.23 1.85 -1.79
CA LEU A 197 11.54 0.57 -1.99
C LEU A 197 12.50 -0.63 -2.02
N HIS A 198 13.79 -0.34 -2.14
CA HIS A 198 14.89 -1.31 -2.11
C HIS A 198 15.82 -0.95 -0.97
N ASP A 199 16.38 -1.97 -0.32
CA ASP A 199 17.37 -1.82 0.74
C ASP A 199 18.79 -1.66 0.15
#